data_AF-A0A5P9GSE5-F1
#
_entry.id   AF-A0A5P9GSE5-F1
#
_cell.length_a   1.000
_cell.length_b   1.000
_cell.length_c   1.000
_cell.angle_alpha   90.00
_cell.angle_beta   90.00
_cell.angle_gamma   90.00
#
_symmetry.space_group_name_H-M   'P 1'
#
loop_
_entity.id
_entity.type
_entity.pdbx_description
1 polymer ?
#
loop_
_entity_poly.entity_id
_entity_poly.type
_entity_poly.pdbx_seq_one_letter_code
_entity_poly.pdbx_strand_id
1 'polypeptide(L)'
;MIEIEVQNETHQNQARIRFAAVPRIGEGIRLREPDGMWASYDVIDVWYQKVEYGDIWMPYLHVRMTPGEAAGSDGGESTFDTGFGTQEGELEPFKI
;
A
#
# COMPACT_ATOMS: atom_id res chain seq x y z
N MET A 1 12.11 12.71 10.78
CA MET A 1 10.75 12.62 10.20
C MET A 1 10.91 12.74 8.70
N ILE A 2 10.33 11.83 7.93
CA ILE A 2 10.44 11.78 6.46
C ILE A 2 9.07 12.10 5.89
N GLU A 3 9.00 13.02 4.93
CA GLU A 3 7.76 13.32 4.22
C GLU A 3 7.79 12.66 2.84
N ILE A 4 6.66 12.05 2.46
CA ILE A 4 6.45 11.47 1.13
C ILE A 4 5.20 12.10 0.55
N GLU A 5 5.30 12.57 -0.69
CA GLU A 5 4.14 13.04 -1.43
C GLU A 5 3.53 11.88 -2.22
N VAL A 6 2.22 11.71 -2.11
CA VAL A 6 1.44 10.68 -2.79
C VAL A 6 0.54 11.35 -3.81
N GLN A 7 0.74 11.00 -5.09
CA GLN A 7 -0.11 11.39 -6.20
C GLN A 7 -1.10 10.27 -6.48
N ASN A 8 -2.39 10.54 -6.24
CA ASN A 8 -3.45 9.55 -6.37
C ASN A 8 -4.13 9.72 -7.73
N GLU A 9 -3.94 8.76 -8.61
CA GLU A 9 -4.55 8.74 -9.94
C GLU A 9 -6.08 8.57 -9.85
N THR A 10 -6.56 7.74 -8.92
CA THR A 10 -8.00 7.43 -8.79
C THR A 10 -8.81 8.68 -8.45
N HIS A 11 -8.32 9.49 -7.52
CA HIS A 11 -9.03 10.70 -7.07
C HIS A 11 -8.49 11.98 -7.67
N GLN A 12 -7.48 11.90 -8.54
CA GLN A 12 -6.81 13.05 -9.16
C GLN A 12 -6.39 14.09 -8.11
N ASN A 13 -5.78 13.63 -7.01
CA ASN A 13 -5.38 14.48 -5.89
C ASN A 13 -3.97 14.15 -5.36
N GLN A 14 -3.51 14.95 -4.40
CA GLN A 14 -2.19 14.81 -3.79
C GLN A 14 -2.28 14.91 -2.27
N ALA A 15 -1.48 14.10 -1.57
CA ALA A 15 -1.39 14.10 -0.12
C ALA A 15 0.05 13.97 0.37
N ARG A 16 0.38 14.56 1.52
CA ARG A 16 1.70 14.39 2.17
C ARG A 16 1.57 13.53 3.41
N ILE A 17 2.32 12.44 3.44
CA ILE A 17 2.35 11.49 4.55
C ILE A 17 3.70 11.62 5.25
N ARG A 18 3.67 11.68 6.58
CA ARG A 18 4.87 11.80 7.41
C ARG A 18 5.18 10.50 8.12
N PHE A 19 6.41 10.05 8.00
CA PHE A 19 6.91 8.84 8.63
C PHE A 19 7.96 9.15 9.70
N ALA A 20 7.93 8.37 10.79
CA ALA A 20 8.97 8.42 11.82
C ALA A 20 10.28 7.74 11.36
N ALA A 21 10.18 6.79 10.42
CA ALA A 21 11.29 6.01 9.86
C ALA A 21 11.12 5.84 8.34
N VAL A 22 12.17 5.37 7.64
CA VAL A 22 12.11 5.10 6.19
C VAL A 22 11.15 3.94 5.94
N PRO A 23 10.03 4.13 5.22
CA PRO A 23 9.12 3.04 4.92
C PRO A 23 9.72 2.13 3.84
N ARG A 24 9.47 0.82 3.96
CA ARG A 24 9.70 -0.15 2.88
C ARG A 24 8.37 -0.40 2.19
N ILE A 25 8.35 -0.23 0.87
CA ILE A 25 7.13 -0.38 0.06
C ILE A 25 7.31 -1.65 -0.76
N GLY A 26 6.53 -2.68 -0.44
CA GLY A 26 6.65 -4.01 -1.05
C GLY A 26 5.46 -4.41 -1.92
N GLU A 27 4.24 -4.09 -1.49
CA GLU A 27 3.01 -4.65 -2.10
C GLU A 27 1.93 -3.60 -2.40
N GLY A 28 2.02 -2.40 -1.82
CA GLY A 28 1.02 -1.34 -1.97
C GLY A 28 1.01 -0.40 -0.78
N ILE A 29 0.07 0.55 -0.76
CA ILE A 29 -0.21 1.40 0.41
C ILE A 29 -1.70 1.38 0.72
N ARG A 30 -2.05 1.64 1.99
CA ARG A 30 -3.46 1.86 2.37
C ARG A 30 -3.67 3.34 2.63
N LEU A 31 -4.69 3.90 1.98
CA LEU A 31 -5.10 5.29 2.15
C LEU A 31 -6.52 5.32 2.72
N ARG A 32 -6.81 6.37 3.48
CA ARG A 32 -8.13 6.59 4.04
C ARG A 32 -8.97 7.37 3.04
N GLU A 33 -10.10 6.78 2.67
CA GLU A 33 -11.05 7.32 1.71
C GLU A 33 -11.92 8.43 2.31
N PRO A 34 -12.61 9.24 1.48
CA PRO A 34 -13.51 10.30 1.96
C PRO A 34 -14.65 9.80 2.84
N ASP A 35 -15.09 8.55 2.66
CA ASP A 35 -16.10 7.89 3.50
C ASP A 35 -15.54 7.45 4.87
N GLY A 36 -14.23 7.62 5.08
CA GLY A 36 -13.51 7.27 6.29
C GLY A 36 -13.03 5.83 6.35
N MET A 37 -13.31 5.00 5.34
CA MET A 37 -12.84 3.62 5.21
C MET A 37 -11.42 3.57 4.65
N TRP A 38 -10.76 2.42 4.78
CA TRP A 38 -9.41 2.21 4.29
C TRP A 38 -9.42 1.37 3.04
N ALA A 39 -8.93 1.92 1.93
CA ALA A 39 -8.79 1.21 0.67
C ALA A 39 -7.33 0.87 0.36
N SER A 40 -7.13 -0.22 -0.37
CA SER A 40 -5.82 -0.62 -0.89
C SER A 40 -5.50 0.10 -2.19
N TYR A 41 -4.23 0.51 -2.33
CA TYR A 41 -3.69 1.20 -3.50
C TYR A 41 -2.42 0.51 -3.98
N ASP A 42 -2.38 0.24 -5.27
CA ASP A 42 -1.19 -0.23 -5.98
C ASP A 42 -0.25 0.96 -6.21
N VAL A 43 1.05 0.72 -6.03
CA VAL A 43 2.09 1.72 -6.36
C VAL A 43 2.51 1.51 -7.81
N ILE A 44 2.29 2.53 -8.63
CA ILE A 44 2.61 2.51 -10.06
C ILE A 44 4.08 2.83 -10.26
N ASP A 45 4.55 3.89 -9.61
CA ASP A 45 5.93 4.37 -9.72
C ASP A 45 6.38 5.13 -8.48
N VAL A 46 7.70 5.13 -8.29
CA VAL A 46 8.42 5.80 -7.21
C VAL A 46 9.57 6.58 -7.82
N TRP A 47 9.65 7.86 -7.51
CA TRP A 47 10.78 8.69 -7.93
C TRP A 47 11.22 9.63 -6.82
N TYR A 48 12.43 10.17 -6.99
CA TYR A 48 13.02 11.12 -6.06
C TYR A 48 13.30 12.42 -6.81
N GLN A 49 12.93 13.54 -6.19
CA GLN A 49 13.25 14.86 -6.70
C GLN A 49 14.14 15.59 -5.71
N LYS A 50 15.22 16.20 -6.20
CA LYS A 50 16.05 17.08 -5.38
C LYS A 50 15.23 18.32 -5.05
N VAL A 51 15.14 18.65 -3.75
CA VAL A 51 14.45 19.87 -3.34
C VAL A 51 15.21 21.11 -3.79
N GLU A 52 14.48 22.21 -4.01
CA GLU A 52 15.06 23.46 -4.53
C GLU A 52 16.12 24.06 -3.59
N TYR A 53 15.97 23.84 -2.27
CA TYR A 53 16.91 24.31 -1.25
C TYR A 53 17.36 23.17 -0.34
N GLY A 54 18.57 22.67 -0.58
CA GLY A 54 19.25 21.65 0.22
C GLY A 54 19.73 20.44 -0.57
N ASP A 55 20.42 19.54 0.12
CA ASP A 55 20.89 18.24 -0.42
C ASP A 55 19.99 17.09 0.06
N ILE A 56 18.68 17.32 0.05
CA ILE A 56 17.66 16.34 0.41
C ILE A 56 16.94 15.90 -0.87
N TRP A 57 16.78 14.59 -1.01
CA TRP A 57 15.95 13.99 -2.05
C TRP A 57 14.59 13.66 -1.45
N MET A 58 13.53 14.28 -1.97
CA MET A 58 12.16 13.98 -1.55
C MET A 58 11.57 12.86 -2.41
N PRO A 59 11.03 11.81 -1.78
CA PRO A 59 10.34 10.74 -2.49
C PRO A 59 8.92 11.14 -2.86
N TYR A 60 8.48 10.64 -4.01
CA TYR A 60 7.14 10.75 -4.53
C TYR A 60 6.63 9.35 -4.88
N LEU A 61 5.36 9.10 -4.57
CA LEU A 61 4.65 7.87 -4.92
C LEU A 61 3.49 8.23 -5.83
N HIS A 62 3.37 7.58 -6.97
CA HIS A 62 2.15 7.60 -7.76
C HIS A 62 1.42 6.28 -7.58
N VAL A 63 0.13 6.40 -7.26
CA VAL A 63 -0.68 5.28 -6.82
C VAL A 63 -2.04 5.28 -7.48
N ARG A 64 -2.62 4.10 -7.59
CA ARG A 64 -3.99 3.90 -8.06
C ARG A 64 -4.68 2.87 -7.19
N MET A 65 -5.97 3.07 -6.92
CA MET A 65 -6.76 2.13 -6.12
C MET A 65 -6.70 0.73 -6.76
N THR A 66 -6.44 -0.27 -5.92
CA THR A 66 -6.37 -1.66 -6.36
C THR A 66 -7.74 -2.08 -6.92
N PRO A 67 -7.80 -2.73 -8.10
CA PRO A 67 -9.07 -3.16 -8.68
C PRO A 67 -9.88 -4.03 -7.71
N GLY A 68 -11.18 -3.72 -7.56
CA GLY A 68 -12.08 -4.46 -6.67
C GLY A 68 -12.28 -3.83 -5.28
N GLU A 69 -11.38 -2.95 -4.83
CA GLU A 69 -11.54 -2.23 -3.54
C GLU A 69 -12.77 -1.30 -3.55
N ALA A 70 -13.04 -0.63 -4.67
CA ALA A 70 -14.19 0.25 -4.84
C ALA A 70 -15.57 -0.45 -4.73
N ALA A 71 -15.62 -1.79 -4.76
CA ALA A 71 -16.86 -2.56 -4.69
C ALA A 71 -17.21 -3.07 -3.28
N GLY A 72 -16.35 -2.81 -2.28
CA GLY A 72 -16.48 -3.35 -0.92
C GLY A 72 -17.37 -2.58 0.04
N SER A 73 -18.13 -1.59 -0.41
CA SER A 73 -18.96 -0.73 0.46
C SER A 73 -20.31 -1.34 0.86
N ASP A 74 -20.61 -2.60 0.51
CA ASP A 74 -21.75 -3.34 1.03
C ASP A 74 -21.25 -4.54 1.84
N GLY A 75 -21.61 -4.58 3.13
CA GLY A 75 -21.05 -5.47 4.15
C GLY A 75 -21.09 -6.96 3.83
N GLY A 76 -19.97 -7.48 3.33
CA GLY A 76 -19.69 -8.91 3.25
C GLY A 76 -18.25 -9.15 3.67
N GLU A 77 -18.04 -10.03 4.65
CA GLU A 77 -16.72 -10.52 5.05
C GLU A 77 -15.92 -10.95 3.81
N SER A 78 -14.96 -10.11 3.40
CA SER A 78 -13.93 -10.54 2.47
C SER A 78 -12.91 -11.34 3.28
N THR A 79 -13.01 -12.66 3.20
CA THR A 79 -11.91 -13.57 3.53
C THR A 79 -10.71 -13.16 2.68
N PHE A 80 -9.77 -12.46 3.29
CA PHE A 80 -8.45 -12.22 2.74
C PHE A 80 -7.79 -13.60 2.52
N ASP A 81 -7.66 -14.02 1.26
CA ASP A 81 -6.71 -15.08 0.88
C ASP A 81 -5.30 -14.48 0.98
N THR A 82 -4.78 -14.42 2.20
CA THR A 82 -3.33 -14.31 2.38
C THR A 82 -2.77 -15.60 1.83
N GLY A 83 -2.10 -15.55 0.67
CA GLY A 83 -1.54 -16.70 -0.06
C GLY A 83 -0.51 -17.54 0.71
N PHE A 84 -0.90 -18.10 1.85
CA PHE A 84 -0.32 -19.27 2.45
C PHE A 84 -1.06 -20.45 1.84
N GLY A 85 -0.49 -21.02 0.78
CA GLY A 85 -0.95 -22.29 0.25
C GLY A 85 -1.08 -23.29 1.39
N THR A 86 -2.31 -23.72 1.67
CA THR A 86 -2.56 -24.88 2.51
C THR A 86 -2.09 -26.08 1.70
N GLN A 87 -0.81 -26.40 1.80
CA GLN A 87 -0.30 -27.66 1.29
C GLN A 87 -0.78 -28.73 2.27
N GLU A 88 -1.99 -29.25 2.03
CA GLU A 88 -2.43 -30.53 2.56
C GLU A 88 -1.53 -31.61 1.93
N GLY A 89 -0.37 -31.82 2.56
CA GLY A 89 0.52 -32.94 2.32
C GLY A 89 0.85 -33.54 3.67
N GLU A 90 0.34 -34.74 3.91
CA GLU A 90 0.52 -35.54 5.12
C GLU A 90 1.97 -35.49 5.63
N LEU A 91 2.18 -34.89 6.80
CA LEU A 91 3.45 -35.03 7.52
C LEU A 91 3.42 -36.37 8.26
N GLU A 92 3.99 -37.40 7.64
CA GLU A 92 4.30 -38.65 8.31
C GLU A 92 5.19 -38.38 9.55
N PRO A 93 4.86 -38.94 10.73
CA PRO A 93 5.64 -38.71 11.93
C PRO A 93 7.04 -39.33 11.80
N PHE A 94 8.06 -38.53 12.07
CA PHE A 94 9.45 -38.96 12.15
C PHE A 94 9.59 -40.10 13.17
N LYS A 95 10.17 -41.23 12.72
CA LYS A 95 10.59 -42.30 13.63
C LYS A 95 11.96 -41.92 14.23
N ILE A 96 12.04 -42.01 15.56
CA ILE A 96 13.28 -41.95 16.36
C ILE A 96 14.09 -43.21 16.12
#